data_AF-A0A933IET8-F1
#
_entry.id   AF-A0A933IET8-F1
#
_cell.length_a   1.000
_cell.length_b   1.000
_cell.length_c   1.000
_cell.angle_alpha   90.00
_cell.angle_beta   90.00
_cell.angle_gamma   90.00
#
_symmetry.space_group_name_H-M   'P 1'
#
loop_
_entity.id
_entity.type
_entity.pdbx_description
1 polymer ?
#
loop_
_entity_poly.entity_id
_entity_poly.type
_entity_poly.pdbx_seq_one_letter_code
_entity_poly.pdbx_strand_id
1 'polypeptide(L)'
;MGACPSAIAPNRASVLADKDVRARHGWLAVAERQFKANLPESQFPKIPEWGEIMKKHGNELHVAYARQASVKEALNRSNAAVVALLKERGYKVGTHRGKIPWE
;
A
#
# COMPACT_ATOMS: atom_id res chain seq x y z
N MET A 1 7.78 -35.93 -11.00
CA MET A 1 7.43 -34.63 -10.39
C MET A 1 7.58 -33.58 -11.48
N GLY A 2 6.47 -33.12 -12.05
CA GLY A 2 6.50 -32.12 -13.13
C GLY A 2 6.87 -30.76 -12.56
N ALA A 3 7.80 -30.06 -13.22
CA ALA A 3 8.17 -28.70 -12.87
C ALA A 3 6.92 -27.80 -12.90
N CYS A 4 6.67 -27.04 -11.83
CA CYS A 4 5.74 -25.92 -11.88
C CYS A 4 6.21 -24.99 -13.02
N PRO A 5 5.42 -24.75 -14.08
CA PRO A 5 5.77 -23.74 -15.07
C PRO A 5 5.97 -22.43 -14.32
N SER A 6 7.12 -21.79 -14.57
CA SER A 6 7.60 -20.57 -13.92
C SER A 6 6.46 -19.72 -13.38
N ALA A 7 6.32 -19.66 -12.05
CA ALA A 7 5.41 -18.75 -11.39
C ALA A 7 5.92 -17.33 -11.61
N ILE A 8 5.72 -16.80 -12.82
CA ILE A 8 5.75 -15.38 -13.08
C ILE A 8 4.68 -14.82 -12.15
N ALA A 9 5.10 -14.15 -11.08
CA ALA A 9 4.16 -13.54 -10.15
C ALA A 9 3.23 -12.64 -10.99
N PRO A 10 1.90 -12.88 -10.95
CA PRO A 10 0.99 -12.12 -11.78
C PRO A 10 1.14 -10.65 -11.44
N ASN A 11 1.58 -9.86 -12.42
CA ASN A 11 1.62 -8.41 -12.24
C ASN A 11 0.19 -7.88 -12.38
N ARG A 12 -0.09 -6.72 -11.78
CA ARG A 12 -1.46 -6.16 -11.74
C ARG A 12 -2.06 -5.98 -13.14
N ALA A 13 -1.22 -5.75 -14.15
CA ALA A 13 -1.63 -5.64 -15.54
C ALA A 13 -2.08 -7.00 -16.12
N SER A 14 -1.41 -8.11 -15.80
CA SER A 14 -1.73 -9.43 -16.36
C SER A 14 -3.08 -9.95 -15.86
N VAL A 15 -3.42 -9.73 -14.58
CA VAL A 15 -4.71 -10.17 -13.98
C VAL A 15 -5.88 -9.36 -14.52
N LEU A 16 -5.67 -8.07 -14.78
CA LEU A 16 -6.71 -7.19 -15.31
C LEU A 16 -6.82 -7.23 -16.83
N ALA A 17 -5.80 -7.69 -17.56
CA ALA A 17 -5.83 -7.78 -19.03
C ALA A 17 -6.36 -9.14 -19.54
N ASP A 18 -6.29 -10.19 -18.71
CA ASP A 18 -6.73 -11.53 -19.09
C ASP A 18 -8.27 -11.66 -19.09
N LYS A 19 -8.84 -11.95 -20.26
CA LYS A 19 -10.29 -12.03 -20.47
C LYS A 19 -10.92 -13.21 -19.74
N ASP A 20 -10.23 -14.34 -19.65
CA ASP A 20 -10.74 -15.55 -19.02
C ASP A 20 -10.76 -15.40 -17.49
N VAL A 21 -9.71 -14.77 -16.95
CA VAL A 21 -9.63 -14.43 -15.52
C VAL A 21 -10.72 -13.43 -15.12
N ARG A 22 -10.96 -12.38 -15.94
CA ARG A 22 -12.05 -11.41 -15.70
C ARG A 22 -13.43 -12.06 -15.75
N ALA A 23 -13.67 -12.98 -16.69
CA ALA A 23 -14.94 -13.68 -16.84
C ALA A 23 -15.23 -14.59 -15.63
N ARG A 24 -14.21 -15.25 -15.08
CA ARG A 24 -14.34 -16.10 -13.88
C ARG A 24 -14.46 -15.30 -12.57
N HIS A 25 -13.95 -14.07 -12.55
CA HIS A 25 -13.85 -13.26 -11.34
C HIS A 25 -14.47 -11.88 -11.55
N GLY A 26 -15.80 -11.82 -11.53
CA GLY A 26 -16.56 -10.57 -11.69
C GLY A 26 -16.20 -9.45 -10.70
N TRP A 27 -15.63 -9.79 -9.54
CA TRP A 27 -15.11 -8.82 -8.58
C TRP A 27 -13.93 -8.00 -9.13
N LEU A 28 -13.17 -8.50 -10.11
CA LEU A 28 -12.05 -7.77 -10.72
C LEU A 28 -12.52 -6.51 -11.46
N ALA A 29 -13.66 -6.57 -12.14
CA ALA A 29 -14.24 -5.39 -12.81
C ALA A 29 -14.75 -4.34 -11.81
N VAL A 30 -15.20 -4.77 -10.63
CA VAL A 30 -15.55 -3.87 -9.53
C VAL A 30 -14.29 -3.26 -8.93
N ALA A 31 -13.27 -4.09 -8.65
CA ALA A 31 -11.98 -3.63 -8.13
C ALA A 31 -11.30 -2.64 -9.07
N GLU A 32 -11.27 -2.90 -10.39
CA GLU A 32 -10.70 -1.99 -11.39
C GLU A 32 -11.40 -0.62 -11.39
N ARG A 33 -12.74 -0.61 -11.33
CA ARG A 33 -13.52 0.63 -11.23
C ARG A 33 -13.21 1.39 -9.95
N GLN A 34 -13.14 0.68 -8.81
CA GLN A 34 -12.80 1.27 -7.51
C GLN A 34 -11.38 1.82 -7.50
N PHE A 35 -10.40 1.12 -8.09
CA PHE A 35 -9.03 1.59 -8.20
C PHE A 35 -8.91 2.83 -9.09
N LYS A 36 -9.57 2.84 -10.24
CA LYS A 36 -9.60 4.00 -11.15
C LYS A 36 -10.30 5.22 -10.51
N ALA A 37 -11.36 5.00 -9.74
CA ALA A 37 -12.14 6.07 -9.12
C ALA A 37 -11.48 6.65 -7.85
N ASN A 38 -10.84 5.81 -7.04
CA ASN A 38 -10.46 6.18 -5.67
C ASN A 38 -8.96 6.18 -5.39
N LEU A 39 -8.13 5.70 -6.33
CA LEU A 39 -6.69 5.60 -6.15
C LEU A 39 -5.95 6.07 -7.40
N PRO A 40 -6.03 7.36 -7.77
CA PRO A 40 -5.15 7.90 -8.80
C PRO A 40 -3.70 7.73 -8.33
N GLU A 41 -2.88 7.06 -9.14
CA GLU A 41 -1.47 6.77 -8.81
C GLU A 41 -0.66 8.05 -8.46
N SER A 42 -1.15 9.21 -8.89
CA SER A 42 -0.60 10.54 -8.56
C SER A 42 -0.67 10.90 -7.07
N GLN A 43 -1.47 10.22 -6.26
CA GLN A 43 -1.61 10.51 -4.82
C GLN A 43 -0.57 9.78 -3.95
N PHE A 44 0.16 8.81 -4.49
CA PHE A 44 1.16 8.08 -3.74
C PHE A 44 2.53 8.78 -3.77
N PRO A 45 3.19 8.98 -2.62
CA PRO A 45 4.55 9.50 -2.59
C PRO A 45 5.51 8.62 -3.40
N LYS A 46 6.29 9.24 -4.30
CA LYS A 46 7.29 8.55 -5.14
C LYS A 46 8.67 8.44 -4.47
N ILE A 47 8.71 8.38 -3.15
CA ILE A 47 9.96 8.29 -2.40
C ILE A 47 10.46 6.83 -2.35
N PRO A 48 11.79 6.59 -2.36
CA PRO A 48 12.35 5.23 -2.30
C PRO A 48 11.86 4.40 -1.11
N GLU A 49 11.58 5.07 0.01
CA GLU A 49 11.15 4.46 1.26
C GLU A 49 9.67 4.04 1.26
N TRP A 50 8.89 4.37 0.22
CA TRP A 50 7.44 4.17 0.20
C TRP A 50 7.03 2.71 0.49
N GLY A 51 7.77 1.75 -0.08
CA GLY A 51 7.53 0.33 0.19
C GLY A 51 7.77 -0.06 1.65
N GLU A 52 8.78 0.52 2.30
CA GLU A 52 9.09 0.28 3.70
C GLU A 52 8.07 0.96 4.63
N ILE A 53 7.63 2.17 4.29
CA ILE A 53 6.55 2.90 4.99
C ILE A 53 5.26 2.07 4.97
N MET A 54 4.85 1.58 3.80
CA MET A 54 3.65 0.76 3.65
C MET A 54 3.74 -0.55 4.43
N LYS A 55 4.92 -1.16 4.50
CA LYS A 55 5.15 -2.36 5.34
C LYS A 55 4.98 -2.06 6.83
N LYS A 56 5.60 -0.99 7.35
CA LYS A 56 5.48 -0.60 8.76
C LYS A 56 4.03 -0.23 9.12
N HIS A 57 3.36 0.52 8.25
CA HIS A 57 1.96 0.89 8.43
C HIS A 57 1.02 -0.32 8.39
N GLY A 58 1.18 -1.17 7.37
CA GLY A 58 0.40 -2.40 7.23
C GLY A 58 0.53 -3.33 8.42
N ASN A 59 1.74 -3.53 8.97
CA ASN A 59 1.96 -4.38 10.14
C ASN A 59 1.13 -3.94 11.34
N GLU A 60 1.13 -2.66 11.67
CA GLU A 60 0.37 -2.13 12.81
C GLU A 60 -1.15 -2.21 12.58
N LEU A 61 -1.62 -1.97 11.35
CA LEU A 61 -3.03 -2.15 11.02
C LEU A 61 -3.47 -3.62 11.18
N HIS A 62 -2.63 -4.59 10.83
CA HIS A 62 -2.91 -6.00 11.09
C HIS A 62 -2.98 -6.32 12.58
N VAL A 63 -2.12 -5.70 13.41
CA VAL A 63 -2.17 -5.84 14.89
C VAL A 63 -3.51 -5.32 15.43
N ALA A 64 -3.98 -4.16 14.94
CA ALA A 64 -5.30 -3.65 15.31
C ALA A 64 -6.44 -4.55 14.83
N TYR A 65 -6.37 -5.04 13.60
CA TYR A 65 -7.36 -5.96 13.05
C TYR A 65 -7.46 -7.27 13.85
N ALA A 66 -6.30 -7.79 14.29
CA ALA A 66 -6.21 -8.94 15.17
C ALA A 66 -6.64 -8.66 16.62
N ARG A 67 -7.12 -7.44 16.92
CA ARG A 67 -7.55 -6.98 18.26
C ARG A 67 -6.44 -7.03 19.33
N GLN A 68 -5.18 -7.05 18.91
CA GLN A 68 -4.02 -7.04 19.80
C GLN A 68 -3.67 -5.62 20.28
N ALA A 69 -4.18 -4.60 19.60
CA ALA A 69 -4.14 -3.20 20.00
C ALA A 69 -5.41 -2.49 19.52
N SER A 70 -5.75 -1.35 20.10
CA SER A 70 -6.77 -0.48 19.51
C SER A 70 -6.27 0.11 18.19
N VAL A 71 -7.21 0.50 17.31
CA VAL A 71 -6.89 1.21 16.06
C VAL A 71 -6.08 2.47 16.34
N LYS A 72 -6.42 3.21 17.40
CA LYS A 72 -5.70 4.43 17.80
C LYS A 72 -4.25 4.14 18.17
N GLU A 73 -4.00 3.09 18.95
CA GLU A 73 -2.64 2.70 19.35
C GLU A 73 -1.81 2.23 18.15
N ALA A 74 -2.38 1.41 17.27
CA ALA A 74 -1.71 0.96 16.05
C ALA A 74 -1.35 2.15 15.13
N LEU A 75 -2.26 3.10 14.94
CA LEU A 75 -1.98 4.30 14.16
C LEU A 75 -0.87 5.15 14.79
N ASN A 76 -0.85 5.30 16.12
CA ASN A 76 0.20 6.02 16.82
C ASN A 76 1.57 5.32 16.67
N ARG A 77 1.62 3.99 16.82
CA ARG A 77 2.84 3.18 16.64
C ARG A 77 3.33 3.24 15.20
N SER A 78 2.41 3.13 14.23
CA SER A 78 2.74 3.28 12.82
C SER A 78 3.33 4.66 12.53
N ASN A 79 2.73 5.73 13.05
CA ASN A 79 3.24 7.07 12.86
C ASN A 79 4.65 7.22 13.47
N ALA A 80 4.87 6.73 14.69
CA ALA A 80 6.19 6.75 15.32
C ALA A 80 7.25 6.00 14.50
N ALA A 81 6.90 4.82 13.97
CA ALA A 81 7.80 3.99 13.15
C ALA A 81 8.15 4.65 11.81
N VAL A 82 7.18 5.32 11.17
CA VAL A 82 7.40 6.07 9.92
C VAL A 82 8.24 7.33 10.18
N VAL A 83 7.96 8.07 11.25
CA VAL A 83 8.74 9.24 11.67
C VAL A 83 10.20 8.87 11.93
N ALA A 84 10.44 7.75 12.63
CA ALA A 84 11.79 7.25 12.90
C ALA A 84 12.53 6.92 11.59
N LEU A 85 11.91 6.15 10.70
CA LEU A 85 12.47 5.82 9.39
C LEU A 85 12.84 7.07 8.58
N LEU A 86 11.93 8.04 8.50
CA LEU A 86 12.17 9.26 7.73
C LEU A 86 13.32 10.08 8.33
N LYS A 87 13.43 10.16 9.66
CA LYS A 87 14.57 10.82 10.32
C LYS A 87 15.89 10.08 10.05
N GLU A 88 15.91 8.75 10.13
CA GLU A 88 17.08 7.92 9.82
C GLU A 88 17.58 8.13 8.39
N ARG A 89 16.67 8.40 7.46
CA ARG A 89 16.97 8.67 6.05
C ARG A 89 17.28 10.15 5.78
N GLY A 90 17.35 10.98 6.82
CA GLY A 90 17.73 12.39 6.73
C GLY A 90 16.60 13.34 6.32
N TYR A 91 15.35 12.87 6.26
CA TYR A 91 14.22 13.74 5.96
C TYR A 91 13.89 14.65 7.15
N LYS A 92 13.48 15.88 6.85
CA LYS A 92 12.88 16.78 7.85
C LYS A 92 11.46 16.32 8.12
N VAL A 93 11.21 15.80 9.31
CA VAL A 93 9.88 15.33 9.74
C VAL A 93 9.25 16.36 10.66
N GLY A 94 8.05 16.83 10.30
CA GLY A 94 7.27 17.76 11.10
C GLY A 94 5.83 17.83 10.62
N THR A 95 4.98 18.48 11.41
CA THR A 95 3.59 18.74 11.01
C THR A 95 3.57 19.94 10.06
N HIS A 96 3.39 19.68 8.76
CA HIS A 96 3.25 20.77 7.79
C HIS A 96 1.95 21.53 8.04
N ARG A 97 2.05 22.84 8.33
CA ARG A 97 0.90 23.75 8.48
C ARG A 97 0.84 24.73 7.29
N GLY A 98 0.81 24.19 6.07
CA GLY A 98 0.79 24.98 4.83
C GLY A 98 0.43 24.13 3.60
N LYS A 99 0.54 24.70 2.39
CA LYS A 99 0.38 23.94 1.13
C LYS A 99 1.48 22.90 0.98
N ILE A 100 1.08 21.66 0.76
CA ILE A 100 2.00 20.52 0.72
C ILE A 100 2.99 20.71 -0.45
N PRO A 101 4.30 20.42 -0.32
CA PRO A 101 5.32 20.80 -1.32
C PRO A 101 5.16 20.21 -2.73
N TRP A 102 4.23 19.28 -2.92
CA TRP A 102 3.92 18.65 -4.20
C TRP A 102 2.52 19.02 -4.74
N GLU A 103 1.86 20.00 -4.11
CA GLU A 103 0.77 20.81 -4.70
C GLU A 103 1.34 22.11 -5.28
#